data_AF-A0AAW2BAB7-F1
#
_entry.id   AF-A0AAW2BAB7-F1
#
_cell.length_a   1.000
_cell.length_b   1.000
_cell.length_c   1.000
_cell.angle_alpha   90.00
_cell.angle_beta   90.00
_cell.angle_gamma   90.00
#
_symmetry.space_group_name_H-M   'P 1'
#
loop_
_entity.id
_entity.type
_entity.pdbx_description
1 polymer ?
#
loop_
_entity_poly.entity_id
_entity_poly.type
_entity_poly.pdbx_seq_one_letter_code
_entity_poly.pdbx_strand_id
1 'polypeptide(L)'
;MDGLSIGPILLTGFITTLATLAAWPVTRDSRLFHFLMLAMYSGQIGLFSSRDLLLFFIMWELELIPVYLLISVWGGKKRLYSATKFILYTAGSSVFLLLGVLGIGLYASNEPTLNFETSANQSYPVALEIIFYIGFLIAFAVKSPIIPFHTWLPDTHGEAHYSTCMLLAGILLKMGAYGLVRINMEFLPRAHSIFAPWLMIVGTIQIIYAASASPGQRNLKKRIAYSSVSHMGF
;
A
#
# COMPACT_ATOMS: atom_id res chain seq x y z
N MET A 1 -14.41 -2.68 12.41
CA MET A 1 -14.89 -2.61 11.02
C MET A 1 -15.92 -1.50 10.95
N ASP A 2 -15.66 -0.48 10.16
CA ASP A 2 -16.58 0.62 9.87
C ASP A 2 -16.87 0.68 8.35
N GLY A 3 -17.61 1.71 7.92
CA GLY A 3 -17.99 1.87 6.51
C GLY A 3 -16.80 1.97 5.56
N LEU A 4 -15.64 2.49 6.01
CA LEU A 4 -14.44 2.58 5.20
C LEU A 4 -13.75 1.22 5.03
N SER A 5 -13.73 0.39 6.08
CA SER A 5 -13.08 -0.93 6.03
C SER A 5 -13.86 -1.98 5.24
N ILE A 6 -15.20 -1.95 5.27
CA ILE A 6 -16.04 -3.04 4.72
C ILE A 6 -15.83 -3.23 3.21
N GLY A 7 -15.80 -2.14 2.44
CA GLY A 7 -15.62 -2.19 0.98
C GLY A 7 -14.32 -2.88 0.56
N PRO A 8 -13.15 -2.40 1.02
CA PRO A 8 -11.85 -3.03 0.75
C PRO A 8 -11.75 -4.47 1.24
N ILE A 9 -12.38 -4.83 2.38
CA ILE A 9 -12.36 -6.22 2.88
C ILE A 9 -13.13 -7.15 1.92
N LEU A 10 -14.33 -6.77 1.50
CA LEU A 10 -15.12 -7.55 0.55
C LEU A 10 -14.41 -7.67 -0.80
N LEU A 11 -13.81 -6.58 -1.26
CA LEU A 11 -13.00 -6.55 -2.49
C LEU A 11 -11.79 -7.49 -2.37
N THR A 12 -11.11 -7.50 -1.22
CA THR A 12 -9.95 -8.36 -0.94
C THR A 12 -10.34 -9.83 -1.01
N GLY A 13 -11.46 -10.22 -0.40
CA GLY A 13 -12.02 -11.56 -0.49
C GLY A 13 -12.29 -11.96 -1.94
N PHE A 14 -13.05 -11.13 -2.66
CA PHE A 14 -13.44 -11.40 -4.05
C PHE A 14 -12.24 -11.54 -4.99
N ILE A 15 -11.31 -10.57 -4.98
CA ILE A 15 -10.14 -10.60 -5.86
C ILE A 15 -9.21 -11.75 -5.50
N THR A 16 -9.03 -12.06 -4.21
CA THR A 16 -8.18 -13.19 -3.80
C THR A 16 -8.72 -14.52 -4.27
N THR A 17 -10.04 -14.76 -4.17
CA THR A 17 -10.67 -15.96 -4.71
C THR A 17 -10.46 -16.07 -6.23
N LEU A 18 -10.60 -14.97 -6.98
CA LEU A 18 -10.34 -15.00 -8.42
C LEU A 18 -8.85 -15.18 -8.74
N ALA A 19 -7.95 -14.61 -7.95
CA ALA A 19 -6.52 -14.72 -8.14
C ALA A 19 -6.00 -16.14 -7.85
N THR A 20 -6.56 -16.83 -6.85
CA THR A 20 -6.24 -18.25 -6.60
C THR A 20 -6.76 -19.14 -7.71
N LEU A 21 -7.96 -18.89 -8.24
CA LEU A 21 -8.46 -19.59 -9.44
C LEU A 21 -7.58 -19.32 -10.67
N ALA A 22 -7.17 -18.08 -10.87
CA ALA A 22 -6.23 -17.72 -11.95
C ALA A 22 -4.86 -18.39 -11.78
N ALA A 23 -4.46 -18.73 -10.55
CA ALA A 23 -3.19 -19.40 -10.29
C ALA A 23 -3.18 -20.90 -10.63
N TRP A 24 -4.28 -21.46 -11.14
CA TRP A 24 -4.39 -22.88 -11.50
C TRP A 24 -3.22 -23.43 -12.36
N PRO A 25 -2.66 -22.68 -13.33
CA PRO A 25 -1.55 -23.18 -14.14
C PRO A 25 -0.20 -23.24 -13.41
N VAL A 26 -0.09 -22.76 -12.16
CA VAL A 26 1.17 -22.76 -11.41
C VAL A 26 1.48 -24.16 -10.87
N THR A 27 2.38 -24.87 -11.56
CA THR A 27 2.81 -26.23 -11.18
C THR A 27 4.09 -26.25 -10.35
N ARG A 28 5.00 -25.30 -10.59
CA ARG A 28 6.27 -25.19 -9.85
C ARG A 28 6.02 -24.74 -8.42
N ASP A 29 6.49 -25.53 -7.45
CA ASP A 29 6.44 -25.21 -6.02
C ASP A 29 5.03 -24.75 -5.56
N SER A 30 3.98 -25.39 -6.08
CA SER A 30 2.59 -24.92 -5.95
C SER A 30 2.13 -24.75 -4.50
N ARG A 31 2.62 -25.60 -3.57
CA ARG A 31 2.33 -25.49 -2.14
C ARG A 31 2.83 -24.17 -1.56
N LEU A 32 4.06 -23.78 -1.91
CA LEU A 32 4.65 -22.52 -1.47
C LEU A 32 3.92 -21.34 -2.12
N PHE A 33 3.58 -21.43 -3.41
CA PHE A 33 2.82 -20.38 -4.09
C PHE A 33 1.49 -20.07 -3.38
N HIS A 34 0.68 -21.10 -3.11
CA HIS A 34 -0.62 -20.92 -2.47
C HIS A 34 -0.50 -20.51 -0.99
N PHE A 35 0.52 -21.01 -0.27
CA PHE A 35 0.83 -20.55 1.07
C PHE A 35 1.11 -19.03 1.09
N LEU A 36 1.95 -18.53 0.18
CA LEU A 36 2.28 -17.11 0.10
C LEU A 36 1.06 -16.27 -0.31
N MET A 37 0.24 -16.75 -1.26
CA MET A 37 -1.01 -16.06 -1.63
C MET A 37 -1.97 -15.94 -0.43
N LEU A 38 -2.13 -16.99 0.37
CA LEU A 38 -2.98 -16.97 1.56
C LEU A 38 -2.39 -16.15 2.72
N ALA A 39 -1.06 -16.17 2.89
CA ALA A 39 -0.38 -15.30 3.86
C ALA A 39 -0.52 -13.82 3.49
N MET A 40 -0.50 -13.52 2.19
CA MET A 40 -0.76 -12.17 1.71
C MET A 40 -2.22 -11.77 1.92
N TYR A 41 -3.16 -12.69 1.66
CA TYR A 41 -4.59 -12.47 1.93
C TYR A 41 -4.87 -12.16 3.39
N SER A 42 -4.26 -12.88 4.33
CA SER A 42 -4.41 -12.61 5.76
C SER A 42 -3.83 -11.25 6.16
N GLY A 43 -2.66 -10.87 5.61
CA GLY A 43 -2.09 -9.53 5.82
C GLY A 43 -2.99 -8.41 5.29
N GLN A 44 -3.57 -8.59 4.10
CA GLN A 44 -4.44 -7.59 3.48
C GLN A 44 -5.76 -7.41 4.24
N ILE A 45 -6.44 -8.50 4.60
CA ILE A 45 -7.65 -8.39 5.45
C ILE A 45 -7.30 -7.86 6.82
N GLY A 46 -6.20 -8.33 7.41
CA GLY A 46 -5.74 -7.91 8.73
C GLY A 46 -5.50 -6.41 8.79
N LEU A 47 -4.95 -5.81 7.73
CA LEU A 47 -4.73 -4.38 7.64
C LEU A 47 -6.04 -3.57 7.64
N PHE A 48 -7.01 -3.94 6.80
CA PHE A 48 -8.29 -3.21 6.76
C PHE A 48 -9.13 -3.44 8.02
N SER A 49 -8.91 -4.56 8.72
CA SER A 49 -9.64 -4.91 9.93
C SER A 49 -8.99 -4.38 11.21
N SER A 50 -7.76 -3.86 11.13
CA SER A 50 -7.02 -3.44 12.32
C SER A 50 -7.70 -2.24 12.98
N ARG A 51 -7.67 -2.25 14.32
CA ARG A 51 -8.13 -1.15 15.17
C ARG A 51 -7.00 -0.51 15.99
N ASP A 52 -5.78 -0.94 15.72
CA ASP A 52 -4.59 -0.57 16.45
C ASP A 52 -3.48 -0.25 15.44
N LEU A 53 -2.75 0.84 15.68
CA LEU A 53 -1.70 1.37 14.81
C LEU A 53 -0.52 0.39 14.66
N LEU A 54 -0.13 -0.32 15.74
CA LEU A 54 0.94 -1.30 15.66
C LEU A 54 0.47 -2.54 14.92
N LEU A 55 -0.76 -3.00 15.16
CA LEU A 55 -1.34 -4.09 14.38
C LEU A 55 -1.47 -3.72 12.90
N PHE A 56 -1.86 -2.48 12.59
CA PHE A 56 -1.87 -1.95 11.22
C PHE A 56 -0.48 -2.04 10.58
N PHE A 57 0.56 -1.61 11.29
CA PHE A 57 1.95 -1.73 10.82
C PHE A 57 2.40 -3.19 10.64
N ILE A 58 2.10 -4.08 11.59
CA ILE A 58 2.46 -5.49 11.48
C ILE A 58 1.80 -6.11 10.25
N MET A 59 0.52 -5.83 10.00
CA MET A 59 -0.20 -6.33 8.83
C MET A 59 0.30 -5.71 7.51
N TRP A 60 0.72 -4.44 7.56
CA TRP A 60 1.37 -3.74 6.44
C TRP A 60 2.69 -4.40 6.02
N GLU A 61 3.49 -4.83 7.00
CA GLU A 61 4.77 -5.53 6.78
C GLU A 61 4.58 -7.01 6.44
N LEU A 62 3.57 -7.66 7.01
CA LEU A 62 3.31 -9.09 6.83
C LEU A 62 3.15 -9.47 5.37
N GLU A 63 2.52 -8.63 4.55
CA GLU A 63 2.33 -8.90 3.13
C GLU A 63 3.60 -8.70 2.28
N LEU A 64 4.61 -7.97 2.76
CA LEU A 64 5.81 -7.66 1.96
C LEU A 64 6.63 -8.89 1.61
N ILE A 65 6.84 -9.78 2.57
CA ILE A 65 7.63 -11.01 2.37
C ILE A 65 6.93 -11.94 1.37
N PRO A 66 5.62 -12.25 1.50
CA PRO A 66 4.88 -13.00 0.49
C PRO A 66 4.98 -12.42 -0.91
N VAL A 67 4.74 -11.11 -1.06
CA VAL A 67 4.83 -10.44 -2.38
C VAL A 67 6.22 -10.58 -2.97
N TYR A 68 7.26 -10.31 -2.19
CA TYR A 68 8.65 -10.41 -2.63
C TYR A 68 8.98 -11.81 -3.16
N LEU A 69 8.59 -12.85 -2.43
CA LEU A 69 8.80 -14.24 -2.82
C LEU A 69 7.98 -14.62 -4.06
N LEU A 70 6.72 -14.18 -4.14
CA LEU A 70 5.86 -14.41 -5.31
C LEU A 70 6.47 -13.83 -6.59
N ILE A 71 7.03 -12.63 -6.52
CA ILE A 71 7.70 -11.99 -7.67
C ILE A 71 9.03 -12.69 -7.96
N SER A 72 9.89 -12.89 -6.95
CA SER A 72 11.26 -13.39 -7.16
C SER A 72 11.32 -14.84 -7.67
N VAL A 73 10.36 -15.68 -7.31
CA VAL A 73 10.33 -17.10 -7.70
C VAL A 73 9.48 -17.36 -8.95
N TRP A 74 8.31 -16.72 -9.09
CA TRP A 74 7.36 -16.93 -10.20
C TRP A 74 7.23 -15.76 -11.19
N GLY A 75 8.02 -14.71 -11.03
CA GLY A 75 8.09 -13.61 -11.98
C GLY A 75 8.85 -13.93 -13.28
N GLY A 76 8.89 -12.95 -14.17
CA GLY A 76 9.50 -12.99 -15.49
C GLY A 76 11.03 -12.87 -15.50
N LYS A 77 11.58 -12.33 -16.60
CA LYS A 77 13.03 -12.30 -16.85
C LYS A 77 13.78 -11.41 -15.87
N LYS A 78 13.20 -10.25 -15.49
CA LYS A 78 13.83 -9.28 -14.57
C LYS A 78 13.24 -9.37 -13.16
N ARG A 79 12.79 -10.56 -12.77
CA ARG A 79 12.09 -10.79 -11.49
C ARG A 79 12.89 -10.40 -10.25
N LEU A 80 14.19 -10.72 -10.19
CA LEU A 80 15.01 -10.38 -9.03
C LEU A 80 15.18 -8.87 -8.89
N TYR A 81 15.52 -8.17 -9.97
CA TYR A 81 15.58 -6.71 -10.00
C TYR A 81 14.27 -6.08 -9.51
N SER A 82 13.13 -6.55 -10.02
CA SER A 82 11.82 -5.98 -9.69
C SER A 82 11.38 -6.29 -8.27
N ALA A 83 11.64 -7.51 -7.77
CA ALA A 83 11.35 -7.91 -6.39
C ALA A 83 12.22 -7.13 -5.40
N THR A 84 13.53 -7.02 -5.66
CA THR A 84 14.45 -6.26 -4.79
C THR A 84 14.11 -4.76 -4.80
N LYS A 85 13.80 -4.18 -5.96
CA LYS A 85 13.34 -2.79 -6.04
C LYS A 85 12.04 -2.58 -5.25
N PHE A 86 11.06 -3.47 -5.39
CA PHE A 86 9.82 -3.44 -4.63
C PHE A 86 10.07 -3.39 -3.12
N ILE A 87 10.77 -4.40 -2.59
CA ILE A 87 10.94 -4.51 -1.13
C ILE A 87 11.76 -3.35 -0.56
N LEU A 88 12.76 -2.85 -1.29
CA LEU A 88 13.55 -1.69 -0.85
C LEU A 88 12.70 -0.41 -0.80
N TYR A 89 11.82 -0.19 -1.79
CA TYR A 89 10.90 0.94 -1.77
C TYR A 89 9.92 0.82 -0.60
N THR A 90 9.23 -0.32 -0.50
CA THR A 90 8.13 -0.46 0.46
C THR A 90 8.61 -0.59 1.90
N ALA A 91 9.63 -1.41 2.17
CA ALA A 91 10.19 -1.56 3.52
C ALA A 91 10.96 -0.31 3.94
N GLY A 92 11.66 0.34 3.00
CA GLY A 92 12.33 1.62 3.29
C GLY A 92 11.34 2.71 3.70
N SER A 93 10.18 2.75 3.03
CA SER A 93 9.12 3.72 3.34
C SER A 93 8.36 3.39 4.63
N SER A 94 8.22 2.12 4.98
CA SER A 94 7.46 1.70 6.16
C SER A 94 8.19 1.98 7.47
N VAL A 95 9.50 2.26 7.43
CA VAL A 95 10.21 2.84 8.58
C VAL A 95 9.54 4.14 9.04
N PHE A 96 9.09 4.99 8.13
CA PHE A 96 8.39 6.23 8.48
C PHE A 96 7.00 5.97 9.09
N LEU A 97 6.31 4.91 8.63
CA LEU A 97 5.06 4.45 9.24
C LEU A 97 5.31 4.00 10.69
N LEU A 98 6.35 3.20 10.93
CA LEU A 98 6.71 2.76 12.28
C LEU A 98 7.09 3.93 13.19
N LEU A 99 7.89 4.88 12.70
CA LEU A 99 8.27 6.08 13.46
C LEU A 99 7.04 6.91 13.84
N GLY A 100 6.07 7.06 12.93
CA GLY A 100 4.81 7.74 13.22
C GLY A 100 3.96 6.99 14.26
N VAL A 101 3.84 5.66 14.12
CA VAL A 101 3.12 4.80 15.08
C VAL A 101 3.72 4.90 16.47
N LEU A 102 5.04 4.77 16.59
CA LEU A 102 5.74 4.90 17.88
C LEU A 102 5.67 6.32 18.43
N GLY A 103 5.79 7.33 17.57
CA GLY A 103 5.68 8.73 17.95
C GLY A 103 4.32 9.07 18.55
N ILE A 104 3.23 8.58 17.95
CA ILE A 104 1.87 8.71 18.48
C ILE A 104 1.74 7.96 19.81
N GLY A 105 2.15 6.69 19.86
CA GLY A 105 1.98 5.85 21.06
C GLY A 105 2.75 6.35 22.28
N LEU A 106 3.92 6.96 22.08
CA LEU A 106 4.76 7.47 23.15
C LEU A 106 4.41 8.91 23.57
N TYR A 107 3.62 9.63 22.77
CA TYR A 107 3.25 11.02 23.08
C TYR A 107 2.36 11.12 24.33
N ALA A 108 1.46 10.16 24.54
CA ALA A 108 0.51 10.14 25.66
C ALA A 108 1.09 9.51 26.95
N SER A 109 2.38 9.68 27.20
CA SER A 109 3.30 8.95 28.12
C SER A 109 2.80 8.39 29.47
N ASN A 110 1.63 8.78 29.97
CA ASN A 110 1.00 8.20 31.15
C ASN A 110 0.27 6.87 30.88
N GLU A 111 -0.35 6.70 29.70
CA GLU A 111 -0.96 5.44 29.26
C GLU A 111 -0.74 5.28 27.75
N PRO A 112 0.37 4.63 27.32
CA PRO A 112 0.63 4.45 25.90
C PRO A 112 -0.48 3.61 25.27
N THR A 113 -1.19 4.20 24.32
CA THR A 113 -2.27 3.56 23.58
C THR A 113 -2.02 3.72 22.09
N LEU A 114 -2.20 2.64 21.36
CA LEU A 114 -2.09 2.60 19.89
C LEU A 114 -3.44 2.31 19.25
N ASN A 115 -4.51 2.28 20.06
CA ASN A 115 -5.85 2.14 19.57
C ASN A 115 -6.22 3.36 18.72
N PHE A 116 -6.84 3.08 17.58
CA PHE A 116 -7.25 4.10 16.64
C PHE A 116 -8.20 5.13 17.26
N GLU A 117 -9.19 4.71 18.05
CA GLU A 117 -10.22 5.62 18.59
C GLU A 117 -9.66 6.58 19.64
N THR A 118 -8.74 6.11 20.49
CA THR A 118 -8.10 6.94 21.51
C THR A 118 -7.12 7.92 20.89
N SER A 119 -6.32 7.47 19.92
CA SER A 119 -5.30 8.29 19.24
C SER A 119 -5.92 9.37 18.36
N ALA A 120 -7.02 9.07 17.66
CA ALA A 120 -7.71 10.05 16.81
C ALA A 120 -8.33 11.21 17.61
N ASN A 121 -8.75 10.94 18.86
CA ASN A 121 -9.32 11.96 19.74
C ASN A 121 -8.25 12.75 20.52
N GLN A 122 -6.97 12.41 20.36
CA GLN A 122 -5.88 13.10 21.03
C GLN A 122 -5.52 14.40 20.30
N SER A 123 -5.33 15.47 21.07
CA SER A 123 -4.89 16.76 20.52
C SER A 123 -3.37 16.87 20.52
N TYR A 124 -2.77 16.94 19.33
CA TYR A 124 -1.35 17.21 19.13
C TYR A 124 -1.09 18.72 18.94
N PRO A 125 0.13 19.23 19.14
CA PRO A 125 0.51 20.53 18.59
C PRO A 125 0.54 20.43 17.05
N VAL A 126 0.11 21.48 16.34
CA VAL A 126 0.03 21.46 14.86
C VAL A 126 1.38 21.12 14.22
N ALA A 127 2.49 21.62 14.78
CA ALA A 127 3.83 21.31 14.28
C ALA A 127 4.15 19.79 14.37
N LEU A 128 3.75 19.13 15.45
CA LEU A 128 3.94 17.70 15.63
C LEU A 128 3.01 16.90 14.70
N GLU A 129 1.77 17.36 14.56
CA GLU A 129 0.80 16.78 13.64
C GLU A 129 1.32 16.78 12.20
N ILE A 130 1.95 17.88 11.76
CA ILE A 130 2.60 18.00 10.45
C ILE A 130 3.76 17.00 10.30
N ILE A 131 4.58 16.80 11.32
CA ILE A 131 5.69 15.84 11.28
C ILE A 131 5.17 14.41 11.10
N PHE A 132 4.17 14.01 11.88
CA PHE A 132 3.52 12.70 11.73
C PHE A 132 2.86 12.56 10.36
N TYR A 133 2.17 13.59 9.90
CA TYR A 133 1.50 13.61 8.60
C TYR A 133 2.48 13.36 7.46
N ILE A 134 3.63 14.02 7.46
CA ILE A 134 4.67 13.83 6.43
C ILE A 134 5.25 12.42 6.50
N GLY A 135 5.54 11.90 7.70
CA GLY A 135 6.06 10.54 7.86
C GLY A 135 5.10 9.48 7.30
N PHE A 136 3.83 9.55 7.66
CA PHE A 136 2.79 8.68 7.12
C PHE A 136 2.55 8.91 5.62
N LEU A 137 2.57 10.16 5.17
CA LEU A 137 2.42 10.50 3.75
C LEU A 137 3.52 9.83 2.92
N ILE A 138 4.77 9.80 3.37
CA ILE A 138 5.86 9.11 2.65
C ILE A 138 5.57 7.61 2.54
N ALA A 139 5.20 6.95 3.65
CA ALA A 139 4.90 5.52 3.65
C ALA A 139 3.73 5.18 2.71
N PHE A 140 2.65 5.96 2.78
CA PHE A 140 1.47 5.73 1.95
C PHE A 140 1.68 6.16 0.50
N ALA A 141 2.47 7.21 0.24
CA ALA A 141 2.80 7.68 -1.10
C ALA A 141 3.58 6.62 -1.89
N VAL A 142 4.51 5.92 -1.25
CA VAL A 142 5.23 4.82 -1.90
C VAL A 142 4.27 3.70 -2.29
N LYS A 143 3.34 3.32 -1.41
CA LYS A 143 2.41 2.20 -1.69
C LYS A 143 1.25 2.58 -2.61
N SER A 144 0.77 3.82 -2.53
CA SER A 144 -0.27 4.43 -3.37
C SER A 144 0.32 5.22 -4.54
N PRO A 145 1.24 4.58 -5.29
CA PRO A 145 2.33 5.13 -6.13
C PRO A 145 2.21 6.63 -6.48
N ILE A 146 2.32 7.51 -5.48
CA ILE A 146 2.21 8.96 -5.68
C ILE A 146 3.51 9.44 -6.32
N ILE A 147 3.43 10.32 -7.32
CA ILE A 147 4.63 10.92 -7.93
C ILE A 147 5.41 11.70 -6.86
N PRO A 148 6.74 11.49 -6.72
CA PRO A 148 7.66 10.76 -7.61
C PRO A 148 7.93 9.28 -7.26
N PHE A 149 7.29 8.73 -6.25
CA PHE A 149 7.57 7.41 -5.67
C PHE A 149 7.00 6.20 -6.43
N HIS A 150 6.41 6.41 -7.61
CA HIS A 150 5.70 5.39 -8.39
C HIS A 150 6.60 4.37 -9.12
N THR A 151 7.91 4.60 -9.24
CA THR A 151 8.75 3.90 -10.25
C THR A 151 8.93 2.40 -10.02
N TRP A 152 8.68 1.90 -8.80
CA TRP A 152 8.72 0.47 -8.51
C TRP A 152 7.56 -0.28 -9.15
N LEU A 153 6.38 0.34 -9.24
CA LEU A 153 5.13 -0.33 -9.62
C LEU A 153 5.15 -0.87 -11.06
N PRO A 154 5.55 -0.11 -12.11
CA PRO A 154 5.56 -0.63 -13.47
C PRO A 154 6.56 -1.77 -13.66
N ASP A 155 7.68 -1.77 -12.93
CA ASP A 155 8.65 -2.87 -12.98
C ASP A 155 8.08 -4.13 -12.33
N THR A 156 7.51 -3.99 -11.14
CA THR A 156 6.88 -5.09 -10.40
C THR A 156 5.72 -5.73 -11.18
N HIS A 157 4.79 -4.93 -11.70
CA HIS A 157 3.67 -5.43 -12.51
C HIS A 157 4.13 -5.99 -13.86
N GLY A 158 5.20 -5.43 -14.44
CA GLY A 158 5.78 -5.89 -15.69
C GLY A 158 6.31 -7.32 -15.60
N GLU A 159 6.85 -7.71 -14.44
CA GLU A 159 7.50 -9.01 -14.24
C GLU A 159 6.64 -10.00 -13.44
N ALA A 160 5.69 -9.58 -12.62
CA ALA A 160 4.90 -10.49 -11.79
C ALA A 160 3.99 -11.44 -12.61
N HIS A 161 3.71 -12.62 -12.02
CA HIS A 161 2.71 -13.55 -12.53
C HIS A 161 1.32 -12.88 -12.46
N TYR A 162 0.42 -13.17 -13.40
CA TYR A 162 -0.84 -12.43 -13.54
C TYR A 162 -1.74 -12.59 -12.31
N SER A 163 -1.78 -13.76 -11.66
CA SER A 163 -2.50 -13.92 -10.38
C SER A 163 -1.92 -13.06 -9.26
N THR A 164 -0.59 -12.94 -9.16
CA THR A 164 0.07 -12.02 -8.23
C THR A 164 -0.23 -10.57 -8.58
N CYS A 165 -0.23 -10.21 -9.87
CA CYS A 165 -0.59 -8.86 -10.34
C CYS A 165 -2.02 -8.46 -9.95
N MET A 166 -2.97 -9.40 -9.96
CA MET A 166 -4.36 -9.12 -9.55
C MET A 166 -4.41 -8.60 -8.11
N LEU A 167 -3.63 -9.19 -7.21
CA LEU A 167 -3.59 -8.77 -5.81
C LEU A 167 -2.78 -7.49 -5.58
N LEU A 168 -1.67 -7.33 -6.31
CA LEU A 168 -0.88 -6.10 -6.30
C LEU A 168 -1.72 -4.88 -6.76
N ALA A 169 -2.31 -4.98 -7.95
CA ALA A 169 -3.12 -3.90 -8.54
C ALA A 169 -4.46 -3.71 -7.81
N GLY A 170 -5.10 -4.82 -7.47
CA GLY A 170 -6.46 -4.85 -6.93
C GLY A 170 -6.54 -4.41 -5.48
N ILE A 171 -5.56 -4.78 -4.65
CA ILE A 171 -5.65 -4.68 -3.19
C ILE A 171 -4.50 -3.87 -2.61
N LEU A 172 -3.24 -4.22 -2.93
CA LEU A 172 -2.08 -3.59 -2.29
C LEU A 172 -2.06 -2.06 -2.46
N LEU A 173 -2.41 -1.56 -3.65
CA LEU A 173 -2.53 -0.12 -3.90
C LEU A 173 -3.61 0.56 -3.04
N LYS A 174 -4.69 -0.15 -2.72
CA LYS A 174 -5.83 0.37 -1.94
C LYS A 174 -5.46 0.48 -0.46
N MET A 175 -4.50 -0.31 0.02
CA MET A 175 -4.00 -0.22 1.38
C MET A 175 -3.30 1.12 1.64
N GLY A 176 -2.54 1.63 0.67
CA GLY A 176 -1.92 2.96 0.75
C GLY A 176 -2.97 4.08 0.79
N ALA A 177 -3.96 4.03 -0.11
CA ALA A 177 -5.07 4.98 -0.10
C ALA A 177 -5.91 4.92 1.19
N TYR A 178 -6.16 3.71 1.70
CA TYR A 178 -6.85 3.51 2.97
C TYR A 178 -6.06 4.12 4.13
N GLY A 179 -4.73 3.96 4.16
CA GLY A 179 -3.87 4.65 5.13
C GLY A 179 -3.95 6.18 5.04
N LEU A 180 -3.98 6.75 3.82
CA LEU A 180 -4.14 8.19 3.63
C LEU A 180 -5.46 8.71 4.20
N VAL A 181 -6.57 8.00 3.96
CA VAL A 181 -7.87 8.42 4.50
C VAL A 181 -7.90 8.20 6.02
N ARG A 182 -7.61 6.97 6.46
CA ARG A 182 -7.80 6.57 7.86
C ARG A 182 -6.83 7.25 8.83
N ILE A 183 -5.57 7.44 8.43
CA ILE A 183 -4.55 8.01 9.31
C ILE A 183 -4.33 9.47 8.96
N ASN A 184 -4.02 9.82 7.71
CA ASN A 184 -3.69 11.21 7.38
C ASN A 184 -4.90 12.14 7.47
N MET A 185 -6.05 11.75 6.93
CA MET A 185 -7.24 12.62 6.91
C MET A 185 -8.02 12.59 8.23
N GLU A 186 -8.29 11.41 8.79
CA GLU A 186 -9.11 11.29 10.00
C GLU A 186 -8.32 11.59 11.30
N PHE A 187 -7.05 11.19 11.41
CA PHE A 187 -6.31 11.36 12.68
C PHE A 187 -5.58 12.69 12.77
N LEU A 188 -5.17 13.22 11.61
CA LEU A 188 -4.34 14.41 11.52
C LEU A 188 -5.07 15.51 10.71
N PRO A 189 -6.30 15.91 11.10
CA PRO A 189 -7.16 16.74 10.28
C PRO A 189 -6.64 18.17 10.07
N ARG A 190 -5.91 18.74 11.02
CA ARG A 190 -5.34 20.09 10.88
C ARG A 190 -4.18 20.06 9.90
N ALA A 191 -3.29 19.07 10.01
CA ALA A 191 -2.24 18.87 9.02
C ALA A 191 -2.85 18.56 7.64
N HIS A 192 -3.87 17.72 7.59
CA HIS A 192 -4.55 17.38 6.34
C HIS A 192 -5.13 18.60 5.63
N SER A 193 -5.81 19.51 6.35
CA SER A 193 -6.37 20.72 5.72
C SER A 193 -5.30 21.62 5.09
N ILE A 194 -4.07 21.63 5.62
CA ILE A 194 -2.94 22.35 5.04
C ILE A 194 -2.41 21.64 3.78
N PHE A 195 -2.30 20.31 3.82
CA PHE A 195 -1.71 19.51 2.72
C PHE A 195 -2.71 19.13 1.62
N ALA A 196 -4.02 19.18 1.85
CA ALA A 196 -5.05 18.75 0.91
C ALA A 196 -4.97 19.46 -0.46
N PRO A 197 -4.78 20.80 -0.55
CA PRO A 197 -4.59 21.48 -1.84
C PRO A 197 -3.39 20.94 -2.63
N TRP A 198 -2.29 20.64 -1.94
CA TRP A 198 -1.08 20.10 -2.55
C TRP A 198 -1.28 18.68 -3.04
N LEU A 199 -2.00 17.85 -2.29
CA LEU A 199 -2.35 16.49 -2.71
C LEU A 199 -3.22 16.49 -3.96
N MET A 200 -4.19 17.42 -4.08
CA MET A 200 -5.00 17.56 -5.29
C MET A 200 -4.16 17.94 -6.52
N ILE A 201 -3.19 18.85 -6.35
CA ILE A 201 -2.26 19.22 -7.43
C ILE A 201 -1.41 18.02 -7.85
N VAL A 202 -0.83 17.30 -6.88
CA VAL A 202 0.01 16.12 -7.16
C VAL A 202 -0.82 15.01 -7.81
N GLY A 203 -2.05 14.76 -7.35
CA GLY A 203 -2.96 13.78 -7.96
C GLY A 203 -3.31 14.14 -9.41
N THR A 204 -3.59 15.42 -9.68
CA THR A 204 -3.83 15.91 -11.04
C THR A 204 -2.62 15.70 -11.95
N ILE A 205 -1.41 16.06 -11.47
CA ILE A 205 -0.16 15.82 -12.20
C ILE A 205 0.04 14.33 -12.44
N GLN A 206 -0.26 13.49 -11.45
CA GLN A 206 -0.14 12.04 -11.55
C GLN A 206 -1.05 11.45 -12.63
N ILE A 207 -2.30 11.89 -12.72
CA ILE A 207 -3.23 11.48 -13.78
C ILE A 207 -2.62 11.81 -15.15
N ILE A 208 -2.23 13.07 -15.37
CA ILE A 208 -1.72 13.54 -16.67
C ILE A 208 -0.43 12.82 -17.05
N TYR A 209 0.52 12.76 -16.13
CA TYR A 209 1.84 12.15 -16.36
C TYR A 209 1.70 10.66 -16.66
N ALA A 210 0.98 9.90 -15.83
CA ALA A 210 0.92 8.46 -15.98
C ALA A 210 0.11 8.03 -17.22
N ALA A 211 -0.95 8.77 -17.54
CA ALA A 211 -1.69 8.61 -18.79
C ALA A 211 -0.82 8.88 -20.02
N SER A 212 0.00 9.93 -19.98
CA SER A 212 0.90 10.29 -21.09
C SER A 212 2.07 9.31 -21.24
N ALA A 213 2.59 8.79 -20.12
CA ALA A 213 3.70 7.82 -20.11
C ALA A 213 3.28 6.41 -20.56
N SER A 214 1.99 6.06 -20.42
CA SER A 214 1.47 4.71 -20.71
C SER A 214 1.66 4.30 -22.18
N PRO A 215 1.22 5.07 -23.22
CA PRO A 215 1.44 4.71 -24.62
C PRO A 215 2.92 4.53 -25.02
N GLY A 216 3.83 5.25 -24.35
CA GLY A 216 5.27 5.18 -24.59
C GLY A 216 5.91 3.86 -24.17
N GLN A 217 5.23 3.04 -23.35
CA GLN A 217 5.76 1.73 -22.95
C GLN A 217 5.62 0.72 -24.10
N ARG A 218 6.62 -0.15 -24.31
CA ARG A 218 6.52 -1.26 -25.29
C ARG A 218 5.89 -2.52 -24.71
N ASN A 219 6.00 -2.72 -23.40
CA ASN A 219 5.46 -3.90 -22.71
C ASN A 219 4.01 -3.66 -22.27
N LEU A 220 3.09 -4.52 -22.70
CA LEU A 220 1.65 -4.42 -22.37
C LEU A 220 1.38 -4.40 -20.85
N LYS A 221 2.04 -5.26 -20.07
CA LYS A 221 1.87 -5.26 -18.60
C LYS A 221 2.30 -3.93 -17.98
N LYS A 222 3.37 -3.31 -18.50
CA LYS A 222 3.82 -1.99 -18.04
C LYS A 222 2.84 -0.88 -18.45
N ARG A 223 2.26 -0.94 -19.66
CA ARG A 223 1.19 0.00 -20.08
C ARG A 223 0.02 -0.01 -19.09
N ILE A 224 -0.47 -1.20 -18.76
CA ILE A 224 -1.58 -1.38 -17.81
C ILE A 224 -1.17 -0.87 -16.42
N ALA A 225 0.07 -1.12 -15.98
CA ALA A 225 0.57 -0.63 -14.70
C ALA A 225 0.60 0.91 -14.62
N TYR A 226 1.05 1.60 -15.68
CA TYR A 226 0.97 3.07 -15.74
C TYR A 226 -0.48 3.58 -15.74
N SER A 227 -1.39 2.86 -16.40
CA SER A 227 -2.82 3.17 -16.28
C SER A 227 -3.29 3.07 -14.83
N SER A 228 -2.84 2.06 -14.06
CA SER A 228 -3.15 1.96 -12.62
C SER A 228 -2.59 3.14 -11.82
N VAL A 229 -1.37 3.61 -12.10
CA VAL A 229 -0.82 4.82 -11.48
C VAL A 229 -1.71 6.04 -11.75
N SER A 230 -2.19 6.19 -12.99
CA SER A 230 -3.11 7.28 -13.35
C SER A 230 -4.42 7.20 -12.57
N HIS A 231 -5.04 6.01 -12.47
CA HIS A 231 -6.31 5.84 -11.77
C HIS A 231 -6.21 6.06 -10.26
N MET A 232 -5.06 5.77 -9.65
CA MET A 232 -4.81 6.07 -8.23
C MET A 232 -4.67 7.56 -7.93
N GLY A 233 -4.61 8.43 -8.96
CA GLY A 233 -4.55 9.88 -8.79
C GLY A 233 -5.92 10.57 -8.65
N PHE A 234 -7.03 9.85 -8.87
CA PHE A 234 -8.40 10.31 -8.59
C PHE A 234 -8.73 10.12 -7.11
#